data_AF-A0A959QEI4-F1
#
_entry.id   AF-A0A959QEI4-F1
#
_cell.length_a   1.000
_cell.length_b   1.000
_cell.length_c   1.000
_cell.angle_alpha   90.00
_cell.angle_beta   90.00
_cell.angle_gamma   90.00
#
_symmetry.space_group_name_H-M   'P 1'
#
loop_
_entity.id
_entity.type
_entity.pdbx_description
1 polymer ?
#
loop_
_entity_poly.entity_id
_entity_poly.type
_entity_poly.pdbx_seq_one_letter_code
_entity_poly.pdbx_strand_id
1 'polypeptide(L)'
;MKTRWLLLALIGFLLPALLQAQDNDKGYVYGTFRGTRVVNGHSVHTLHGGEMEFLISHRFGALSGGPYEFFGLDQSSIRLGLEYGLRDWINIGLG
;
A
#
# COMPACT_ATOMS: atom_id res chain seq x y z
N MET A 1 29.87 -8.06 41.31
CA MET A 1 30.05 -9.15 40.33
C MET A 1 28.77 -9.50 39.55
N LYS A 2 27.56 -9.41 40.13
CA LYS A 2 26.29 -9.85 39.51
C LYS A 2 25.85 -9.04 38.27
N THR A 3 26.15 -7.74 38.20
CA THR A 3 25.70 -6.84 37.11
C THR A 3 26.37 -7.12 35.76
N ARG A 4 27.62 -7.62 35.76
CA ARG A 4 28.37 -7.94 34.53
C ARG A 4 27.80 -9.18 33.81
N TRP A 5 27.24 -10.13 34.57
CA TRP A 5 26.58 -11.32 34.03
C TRP A 5 25.19 -11.01 33.45
N LEU A 6 24.47 -10.05 34.02
CA LEU A 6 23.19 -9.58 33.48
C LEU A 6 23.35 -8.88 32.13
N LEU A 7 24.40 -8.06 31.97
CA LEU A 7 24.70 -7.42 30.69
C LEU A 7 25.08 -8.44 29.62
N LEU A 8 25.85 -9.47 29.96
CA LEU A 8 26.19 -10.55 29.02
C LEU A 8 24.98 -11.39 28.61
N ALA A 9 24.06 -11.68 29.55
CA ALA A 9 22.81 -12.37 29.24
C ALA A 9 21.88 -11.53 28.36
N LEU A 10 21.80 -10.22 28.62
CA LEU A 10 21.00 -9.29 27.81
C LEU A 10 21.55 -9.13 26.40
N ILE A 11 22.88 -9.04 26.25
CA ILE A 11 23.55 -9.02 24.95
C ILE A 11 23.34 -10.36 24.24
N GLY A 12 23.50 -11.50 24.91
CA GLY A 12 23.24 -12.82 24.33
C GLY A 12 21.80 -13.00 23.83
N PHE A 13 20.83 -12.36 24.48
CA PHE A 13 19.42 -12.36 24.06
C PHE A 13 19.13 -11.40 22.90
N LEU A 14 19.77 -10.23 22.86
CA LEU A 14 19.55 -9.20 21.82
C LEU A 14 20.38 -9.40 20.54
N LEU A 15 21.57 -10.00 20.63
CA LEU A 15 22.47 -10.21 19.50
C LEU A 15 21.86 -11.08 18.37
N PRO A 16 21.16 -12.20 18.63
CA PRO A 16 20.55 -12.98 17.54
C PRO A 16 19.40 -12.23 16.85
N ALA A 17 18.71 -11.31 17.55
CA ALA A 17 17.69 -10.46 16.94
C ALA A 17 18.31 -9.38 16.02
N LEU A 18 19.50 -8.86 16.36
CA LEU A 18 20.26 -7.94 15.51
C LEU A 18 20.95 -8.65 14.33
N LEU A 19 21.28 -9.94 14.48
CA LEU A 19 21.98 -10.74 13.48
C LEU A 19 21.04 -11.49 12.52
N GLN A 20 19.72 -11.31 12.65
CA GLN A 20 18.77 -11.66 11.60
C GLN A 20 19.07 -10.76 10.40
N ALA A 21 20.07 -11.16 9.60
CA ALA A 21 20.34 -10.59 8.30
C ALA A 21 19.04 -10.65 7.52
N GLN A 22 18.57 -9.49 7.05
CA GLN A 22 17.42 -9.44 6.17
C GLN A 22 17.70 -10.34 4.98
N ASP A 23 16.92 -11.40 4.85
CA ASP A 23 16.98 -12.29 3.70
C ASP A 23 16.82 -11.43 2.45
N ASN A 24 17.88 -11.33 1.66
CA ASN A 24 17.92 -10.53 0.45
C ASN A 24 17.31 -11.36 -0.67
N ASP A 25 16.05 -11.74 -0.50
CA ASP A 25 15.31 -12.38 -1.56
C ASP A 25 15.08 -11.32 -2.63
N LYS A 26 15.91 -11.36 -3.68
CA LYS A 26 15.87 -10.40 -4.79
C LYS A 26 14.67 -10.76 -5.67
N GLY A 27 13.48 -10.42 -5.19
CA GLY A 27 12.26 -10.52 -5.96
C GLY A 27 12.38 -9.65 -7.22
N TYR A 28 12.10 -10.23 -8.38
CA TYR A 28 12.00 -9.47 -9.62
C TYR A 28 10.80 -8.51 -9.53
N VAL A 29 11.03 -7.25 -9.92
CA VAL A 29 9.98 -6.23 -9.98
C VAL A 29 9.43 -6.20 -11.39
N TYR A 30 8.17 -6.61 -11.55
CA TYR A 30 7.52 -6.79 -12.86
C TYR A 30 6.84 -5.52 -13.39
N GLY A 31 6.91 -4.39 -12.69
CA GLY A 31 6.34 -3.12 -13.13
C GLY A 31 6.48 -2.01 -12.10
N THR A 32 6.36 -0.75 -12.55
CA THR A 32 6.42 0.44 -11.66
C THR A 32 5.16 0.58 -10.82
N PHE A 33 4.00 0.26 -11.41
CA PHE A 33 2.69 0.27 -10.76
C PHE A 33 1.93 -0.99 -11.13
N ARG A 34 1.01 -1.42 -10.25
CA ARG A 34 0.20 -2.63 -10.43
C ARG A 34 -1.19 -2.37 -11.03
N GLY A 35 -1.57 -1.10 -11.14
CA GLY A 35 -2.90 -0.67 -11.59
C GLY A 35 -2.83 0.69 -12.25
N THR A 36 -3.95 1.13 -12.82
CA THR A 36 -4.05 2.35 -13.64
C THR A 36 -4.04 3.65 -12.82
N ARG A 37 -4.22 3.54 -11.49
CA ARG A 37 -4.36 4.68 -10.59
C ARG A 37 -3.52 4.56 -9.33
N VAL A 38 -2.98 5.70 -8.90
CA VAL A 38 -2.24 5.85 -7.64
C VAL A 38 -3.01 6.85 -6.78
N VAL A 39 -3.76 6.34 -5.80
CA VAL A 39 -4.67 7.13 -4.97
C VAL A 39 -5.69 7.86 -5.87
N ASN A 40 -5.48 9.16 -6.12
CA ASN A 40 -6.35 9.99 -6.95
C ASN A 40 -5.77 10.31 -8.34
N GLY A 41 -4.48 10.02 -8.57
CA GLY A 41 -3.77 10.34 -9.81
C GLY A 41 -3.66 9.15 -10.76
N HIS A 42 -3.48 9.40 -12.06
CA HIS A 42 -3.22 8.35 -13.04
C HIS A 42 -1.79 7.82 -12.91
N SER A 43 -1.64 6.50 -13.01
CA SER A 43 -0.35 5.84 -13.11
C SER A 43 0.13 5.82 -14.57
N VAL A 44 1.37 5.38 -14.78
CA VAL A 44 1.90 5.10 -16.13
C VAL A 44 1.62 3.68 -16.61
N HIS A 45 0.92 2.87 -15.80
CA HIS A 45 0.60 1.48 -16.10
C HIS A 45 -0.74 1.38 -16.84
N THR A 46 -0.77 0.56 -17.88
CA THR A 46 -1.95 0.26 -18.69
C THR A 46 -2.34 -1.19 -18.47
N LEU A 47 -3.62 -1.52 -18.59
CA LEU A 47 -4.09 -2.89 -18.40
C LEU A 47 -3.68 -3.71 -19.63
N HIS A 48 -3.32 -4.97 -19.46
CA HIS A 48 -3.11 -5.83 -20.61
C HIS A 48 -4.43 -6.10 -21.32
N GLY A 49 -4.37 -6.45 -22.61
CA GLY A 49 -5.54 -6.80 -23.40
C GLY A 49 -6.34 -7.93 -22.73
N GLY A 50 -7.60 -7.65 -22.40
CA GLY A 50 -8.50 -8.58 -21.73
C GLY A 50 -8.53 -8.48 -20.20
N GLU A 51 -7.66 -7.67 -19.58
CA GLU A 51 -7.69 -7.42 -18.15
C GLU A 51 -8.77 -6.40 -17.77
N MET A 52 -9.42 -6.62 -16.64
CA MET A 52 -10.43 -5.73 -16.07
C MET A 52 -10.01 -5.33 -14.67
N GLU A 53 -10.05 -4.03 -14.40
CA GLU A 53 -9.76 -3.45 -13.10
C GLU A 53 -11.01 -2.78 -12.55
N PHE A 54 -11.43 -3.21 -11.35
CA PHE A 54 -12.51 -2.57 -10.61
C PHE A 54 -11.90 -1.76 -9.45
N LEU A 55 -11.96 -0.43 -9.58
CA LEU A 55 -11.39 0.51 -8.65
C LEU A 55 -12.47 1.08 -7.72
N ILE A 56 -12.33 0.80 -6.42
CA ILE A 56 -13.15 1.43 -5.37
C ILE A 56 -12.27 2.44 -4.65
N SER A 57 -12.51 3.72 -4.89
CA SER A 57 -11.79 4.81 -4.24
C SER A 57 -12.68 5.49 -3.21
N HIS A 58 -12.28 5.42 -1.94
CA HIS A 58 -12.97 6.07 -0.83
C HIS A 58 -12.06 7.15 -0.27
N ARG A 59 -12.57 8.39 -0.24
CA ARG A 59 -11.88 9.52 0.34
C ARG A 59 -12.64 10.00 1.56
N PHE A 60 -11.95 10.04 2.69
CA PHE A 60 -12.44 10.61 3.94
C PHE A 60 -12.21 12.11 3.99
N GLY A 61 -13.09 12.80 4.72
CA GLY A 61 -12.98 14.21 5.05
C GLY A 61 -11.85 14.47 6.06
N ALA A 62 -11.71 15.74 6.47
CA ALA A 62 -10.68 16.11 7.42
C ALA A 62 -10.98 15.53 8.82
N LEU A 63 -9.96 14.92 9.44
CA LEU A 63 -10.04 14.42 10.82
C LEU A 63 -10.29 15.54 11.85
N SER A 64 -10.03 16.79 11.48
CA SER A 64 -10.17 17.97 12.34
C SER A 64 -11.62 18.31 12.73
N GLY A 65 -12.62 17.75 12.05
CA GLY A 65 -14.04 17.93 12.38
C GLY A 65 -14.49 17.27 13.68
N GLY A 66 -13.65 16.42 14.27
CA GLY A 66 -13.93 15.76 15.54
C GLY A 66 -15.15 14.83 15.49
N PRO A 67 -15.76 14.50 16.64
CA PRO A 67 -16.88 13.56 16.70
C PRO A 67 -18.16 14.06 16.03
N TYR A 68 -18.30 15.37 15.79
CA TYR A 68 -19.46 15.95 15.12
C TYR A 68 -19.58 15.51 13.66
N GLU A 69 -18.44 15.44 12.96
CA GLU A 69 -18.35 14.94 11.58
C GLU A 69 -17.93 13.46 11.55
N PHE A 70 -18.10 12.76 12.69
CA PHE A 70 -17.66 11.39 12.92
C PHE A 70 -16.21 11.16 12.44
N PHE A 71 -15.31 12.09 12.75
CA PHE A 71 -13.90 12.09 12.33
C PHE A 71 -13.69 12.07 10.81
N GLY A 72 -14.54 12.77 10.04
CA GLY A 72 -14.44 12.85 8.58
C GLY A 72 -15.00 11.62 7.85
N LEU A 73 -15.59 10.67 8.58
CA LEU A 73 -16.33 9.54 8.00
C LEU A 73 -17.68 9.99 7.42
N ASP A 74 -18.28 11.03 7.99
CA ASP A 74 -19.56 11.61 7.52
C ASP A 74 -19.38 12.33 6.18
N GLN A 75 -18.30 13.12 6.04
CA GLN A 75 -17.95 13.81 4.80
C GLN A 75 -17.11 12.93 3.85
N SER A 76 -17.55 11.70 3.57
CA SER A 76 -16.81 10.79 2.71
C SER A 76 -17.38 10.69 1.29
N SER A 77 -16.49 10.67 0.30
CA SER A 77 -16.86 10.51 -1.11
C SER A 77 -16.36 9.18 -1.64
N ILE A 78 -17.25 8.43 -2.30
CA ILE A 78 -16.92 7.16 -2.96
C ILE A 78 -16.96 7.38 -4.47
N ARG A 79 -15.93 6.90 -5.15
CA ARG A 79 -15.91 6.78 -6.60
C ARG A 79 -15.62 5.33 -6.99
N LEU A 80 -16.47 4.81 -7.87
CA LEU A 80 -16.38 3.47 -8.44
C LEU A 80 -15.94 3.61 -9.89
N GLY A 81 -14.76 3.07 -10.21
CA GLY A 81 -14.23 3.00 -11.56
C GLY A 81 -14.22 1.56 -12.04
N LEU A 82 -14.68 1.34 -13.26
CA LEU A 82 -14.51 0.07 -13.97
C LEU A 82 -13.69 0.35 -15.22
N GLU A 83 -12.52 -0.26 -15.32
CA GLU A 83 -11.60 -0.12 -16.45
C GLU A 83 -11.34 -1.48 -17.10
N TYR A 84 -11.21 -1.47 -18.43
CA TYR A 84 -10.98 -2.66 -19.24
C TYR A 84 -9.90 -2.38 -20.30
N GLY A 85 -8.87 -3.23 -20.34
CA GLY A 85 -7.82 -3.18 -21.35
C GLY A 85 -8.32 -3.77 -22.67
N LEU A 86 -8.56 -2.94 -23.68
CA LEU A 86 -8.86 -3.43 -25.03
C LEU A 86 -7.61 -3.99 -25.69
N ARG A 87 -6.46 -3.33 -25.48
CA ARG A 87 -5.11 -3.78 -25.87
C ARG A 87 -4.12 -3.27 -24.83
N ASP A 88 -2.89 -3.80 -24.85
CA ASP A 88 -1.82 -3.46 -23.89
C ASP A 88 -1.44 -1.97 -23.84
N TRP A 89 -1.94 -1.15 -24.78
CA TRP A 89 -1.72 0.28 -24.87
C TRP A 89 -2.99 1.14 -24.81
N ILE A 90 -4.19 0.54 -24.70
CA ILE A 90 -5.45 1.27 -24.66
C ILE A 90 -6.45 0.63 -23.71
N ASN A 91 -6.82 1.40 -22.69
CA ASN A 91 -7.88 1.10 -21.76
C ASN A 91 -9.12 1.92 -22.09
N ILE A 92 -10.30 1.35 -21.84
CA ILE A 92 -11.56 2.08 -21.76
C ILE A 92 -12.15 1.86 -20.38
N GLY A 93 -12.79 2.87 -19.81
CA GLY A 93 -13.35 2.76 -18.49
C GLY A 93 -14.44 3.77 -18.21
N LEU A 94 -15.24 3.48 -17.19
CA LEU A 94 -16.38 4.27 -16.73
C LEU A 94 -16.29 4.42 -15.21
N GLY A 95 -16.44 5.65 -14.70
CA GLY A 95 -16.48 5.94 -13.27
C GLY A 95 -16.08 7.35 -12.87
#